data_AF-A0A955Y0K6-F1
#
_entry.id   AF-A0A955Y0K6-F1
#
_cell.length_a   1.000
_cell.length_b   1.000
_cell.length_c   1.000
_cell.angle_alpha   90.00
_cell.angle_beta   90.00
_cell.angle_gamma   90.00
#
_symmetry.space_group_name_H-M   'P 1'
#
loop_
_entity.id
_entity.type
_entity.pdbx_description
1 polymer ?
#
loop_
_entity_poly.entity_id
_entity_poly.type
_entity_poly.pdbx_seq_one_letter_code
_entity_poly.pdbx_strand_id
1 'polypeptide(L)'
;MRHLLVLGLVACGNPNYPPPAQLPAELVQCEQPSDCVVVELGCCDACNGGTAVSVRADRRDEVVDTYAETCGASTACTLIGCGALYATCVDSTCGMEREAID
;
A
#
# COMPACT_ATOMS: atom_id res chain seq x y z
N MET A 1 14.62 8.94 -41.19
CA MET A 1 15.15 8.11 -40.08
C MET A 1 14.43 8.59 -38.83
N ARG A 2 13.47 7.82 -38.31
CA ARG A 2 12.56 8.22 -37.23
C ARG A 2 12.96 7.43 -35.99
N HIS A 3 13.11 8.18 -34.90
CA HIS A 3 13.82 7.82 -33.68
C HIS A 3 13.42 6.47 -33.08
N LEU A 4 14.44 5.72 -32.65
CA LEU A 4 14.35 4.67 -31.64
C LEU A 4 13.63 5.23 -30.40
N LEU A 5 12.57 4.55 -29.96
CA LEU A 5 12.07 4.70 -28.61
C LEU A 5 12.38 3.41 -27.85
N VAL A 6 13.17 3.59 -26.80
CA VAL A 6 13.64 2.59 -25.84
C VAL A 6 12.43 1.90 -25.20
N LEU A 7 12.28 0.59 -25.42
CA LEU A 7 11.41 -0.26 -24.60
C LEU A 7 12.10 -0.44 -23.24
N GLY A 8 11.62 0.31 -22.27
CA GLY A 8 12.11 0.34 -20.91
C GLY A 8 11.64 -0.84 -20.07
N LEU A 9 12.53 -1.18 -19.14
CA LEU A 9 12.29 -1.73 -17.80
C LEU A 9 11.96 -3.22 -17.71
N VAL A 10 13.05 -4.00 -17.67
CA VAL A 10 13.14 -5.25 -16.91
C VAL A 10 12.72 -4.94 -15.48
N ALA A 11 11.58 -5.48 -15.04
CA ALA A 11 11.17 -5.53 -13.65
C ALA A 11 12.14 -6.45 -12.90
N CYS A 12 13.25 -5.89 -12.44
CA CYS A 12 14.09 -6.54 -11.45
C CYS A 12 13.31 -6.56 -10.14
N GLY A 13 12.76 -7.72 -9.78
CA GLY A 13 12.30 -7.99 -8.43
C GLY A 13 13.42 -7.68 -7.45
N ASN A 14 13.23 -6.62 -6.67
CA ASN A 14 14.19 -6.17 -5.67
C ASN A 14 13.72 -6.67 -4.30
N PRO A 15 14.49 -7.51 -3.60
CA PRO A 15 14.00 -8.27 -2.45
C PRO A 15 13.79 -7.45 -1.16
N ASN A 16 13.90 -6.12 -1.17
CA ASN A 16 13.64 -5.25 -0.01
C ASN A 16 13.48 -3.79 -0.47
N TYR A 17 12.44 -3.49 -1.25
CA TYR A 17 12.06 -2.10 -1.53
C TYR A 17 10.93 -1.72 -0.57
N PRO A 18 11.10 -0.70 0.30
CA PRO A 18 10.00 -0.24 1.13
C PRO A 18 8.85 0.25 0.23
N PRO A 19 7.58 0.10 0.62
CA PRO A 19 6.45 0.54 -0.18
C PRO A 19 6.60 2.02 -0.56
N PRO A 20 6.15 2.42 -1.77
CA PRO A 20 6.31 3.80 -2.22
C PRO A 20 5.53 4.76 -1.31
N ALA A 21 6.10 5.94 -1.05
CA ALA A 21 5.46 6.96 -0.22
C ALA A 21 4.17 7.54 -0.85
N GLN A 22 4.02 7.41 -2.17
CA GLN A 22 2.86 7.85 -2.94
C GLN A 22 2.53 6.80 -4.00
N LEU A 23 1.25 6.45 -4.09
CA LEU A 23 0.75 5.55 -5.12
C LEU A 23 0.23 6.35 -6.32
N PRO A 24 0.23 5.76 -7.53
CA PRO A 24 -0.44 6.34 -8.69
C PRO A 24 -1.89 6.70 -8.39
N ALA A 25 -2.37 7.82 -8.94
CA ALA A 25 -3.69 8.36 -8.64
C ALA A 25 -4.81 7.36 -8.99
N GLU A 26 -4.63 6.56 -10.04
CA GLU A 26 -5.57 5.53 -10.48
C GLU A 26 -5.77 4.40 -9.46
N LEU A 27 -4.84 4.21 -8.51
CA LEU A 27 -4.91 3.22 -7.44
C LEU A 27 -5.58 3.77 -6.18
N VAL A 28 -5.76 5.09 -6.06
CA VAL A 28 -6.24 5.74 -4.85
C VAL A 28 -7.44 6.66 -5.06
N GLN A 29 -8.01 6.75 -6.27
CA GLN A 29 -9.23 7.55 -6.49
C GLN A 29 -10.50 6.86 -5.97
N CYS A 30 -11.43 7.62 -5.40
CA CYS A 30 -12.69 7.08 -4.87
C CYS A 30 -13.86 8.06 -5.04
N GLU A 31 -15.08 7.53 -4.98
CA GLU A 31 -16.32 8.32 -4.89
C GLU A 31 -16.91 8.25 -3.48
N GLN A 32 -16.73 7.12 -2.79
CA GLN A 32 -17.23 6.87 -1.44
C GLN A 32 -16.29 5.93 -0.66
N PRO A 33 -16.38 5.89 0.69
CA PRO A 33 -15.48 5.07 1.50
C PRO A 33 -15.49 3.57 1.16
N SER A 34 -16.62 3.02 0.71
CA SER A 34 -16.72 1.59 0.33
C SER A 34 -15.96 1.24 -0.95
N ASP A 35 -15.50 2.23 -1.71
CA ASP A 35 -14.64 2.01 -2.87
C ASP A 35 -13.18 1.79 -2.45
N CYS A 36 -12.85 2.03 -1.17
CA CYS A 36 -11.51 1.96 -0.62
C CYS A 36 -11.33 0.77 0.32
N VAL A 37 -10.09 0.29 0.40
CA VAL A 37 -9.66 -0.75 1.33
C VAL A 37 -8.29 -0.41 1.88
N VAL A 38 -8.08 -0.69 3.16
CA VAL A 38 -6.76 -0.62 3.78
C VAL A 38 -6.00 -1.92 3.51
N VAL A 39 -4.77 -1.81 3.03
CA VAL A 39 -3.85 -2.93 2.84
C VAL A 39 -2.55 -2.68 3.59
N GLU A 40 -2.03 -3.73 4.21
CA GLU A 40 -0.69 -3.74 4.80
C GLU A 40 0.29 -4.20 3.73
N LEU A 41 1.29 -3.37 3.44
CA LEU A 41 2.35 -3.62 2.47
C LEU A 41 3.69 -3.91 3.15
N GLY A 42 3.83 -3.56 4.43
CA GLY A 42 5.02 -3.89 5.21
C GLY A 42 5.03 -5.33 5.72
N CYS A 43 6.20 -5.78 6.16
CA CYS A 43 6.33 -7.10 6.77
C CYS A 43 5.68 -7.27 8.14
N CYS A 44 5.45 -6.17 8.85
CA CYS A 44 4.66 -6.11 10.06
C CYS A 44 3.34 -5.41 9.77
N ASP A 45 2.38 -5.50 10.68
CA ASP A 45 1.21 -4.63 10.63
C ASP A 45 1.57 -3.17 10.96
N ALA A 46 0.69 -2.22 10.63
CA ALA A 46 0.91 -0.80 10.86
C ALA A 46 0.92 -0.38 12.35
N CYS A 47 0.57 -1.26 13.29
CA CYS A 47 0.79 -1.02 14.72
C CYS A 47 2.24 -1.35 15.12
N ASN A 48 2.88 -2.25 14.38
CA ASN A 48 4.15 -2.87 14.73
C ASN A 48 5.28 -2.48 13.77
N GLY A 49 5.22 -1.25 13.23
CA GLY A 49 6.24 -0.68 12.36
C GLY A 49 6.08 -1.03 10.87
N GLY A 50 4.98 -1.68 10.50
CA GLY A 50 4.57 -1.90 9.13
C GLY A 50 4.06 -0.66 8.42
N THR A 51 3.80 -0.81 7.13
CA THR A 51 3.21 0.24 6.28
C THR A 51 1.82 -0.20 5.84
N ALA A 52 0.81 0.58 6.23
CA ALA A 52 -0.53 0.50 5.66
C ALA A 52 -0.76 1.63 4.65
N VAL A 53 -1.57 1.34 3.64
CA VAL A 53 -2.09 2.33 2.69
C VAL A 53 -3.56 2.07 2.44
N SER A 54 -4.32 3.11 2.09
CA SER A 54 -5.67 2.95 1.55
C SER A 54 -5.65 3.07 0.04
N VAL A 55 -6.24 2.08 -0.63
CA VAL A 55 -6.31 2.00 -2.08
C VAL A 55 -7.71 1.66 -2.52
N ARG A 56 -7.98 1.74 -3.82
CA ARG A 56 -9.22 1.24 -4.37
C ARG A 56 -9.37 -0.25 -4.12
N ALA A 57 -10.57 -0.65 -3.70
CA ALA A 57 -10.92 -2.04 -3.41
C ALA A 57 -10.71 -2.96 -4.62
N ASP A 58 -11.02 -2.50 -5.83
CA ASP A 58 -10.82 -3.25 -7.08
C ASP A 58 -9.36 -3.37 -7.52
N ARG A 59 -8.44 -2.65 -6.87
CA ARG A 59 -6.99 -2.65 -7.13
C ARG A 59 -6.17 -3.28 -6.01
N ARG A 60 -6.83 -3.79 -4.97
CA ARG A 60 -6.19 -4.41 -3.80
C ARG A 60 -5.07 -5.38 -4.19
N ASP A 61 -5.38 -6.37 -5.01
CA ASP A 61 -4.46 -7.46 -5.32
C ASP A 61 -3.28 -6.97 -6.17
N GLU A 62 -3.55 -6.08 -7.15
CA GLU A 62 -2.50 -5.42 -7.95
C GLU A 62 -1.52 -4.64 -7.06
N VAL A 63 -2.04 -3.88 -6.09
CA VAL A 63 -1.22 -3.10 -5.15
C VAL A 63 -0.37 -4.01 -4.27
N VAL A 64 -0.95 -5.07 -3.70
CA VAL A 64 -0.23 -6.02 -2.85
C VAL A 64 0.86 -6.73 -3.65
N ASP A 65 0.54 -7.26 -4.83
CA ASP A 65 1.50 -8.00 -5.66
C ASP A 65 2.66 -7.11 -6.15
N THR A 66 2.41 -5.81 -6.35
CA THR A 66 3.41 -4.87 -6.89
C THR A 66 4.27 -4.23 -5.80
N TYR A 67 3.67 -3.89 -4.66
CA TYR A 67 4.28 -2.99 -3.67
C TYR A 67 4.51 -3.59 -2.30
N ALA A 68 4.03 -4.81 -2.01
CA ALA A 68 4.29 -5.43 -0.72
C ALA A 68 5.78 -5.82 -0.57
N GLU A 69 6.30 -5.65 0.63
CA GLU A 69 7.63 -6.09 1.01
C GLU A 69 7.72 -7.62 0.99
N THR A 70 8.88 -8.15 0.58
CA THR A 70 9.19 -9.57 0.74
C THR A 70 9.88 -9.78 2.08
N CYS A 71 9.25 -10.57 2.96
CA CYS A 71 9.75 -10.75 4.32
C CYS A 71 10.73 -11.92 4.41
N GLY A 72 11.92 -11.64 4.94
CA GLY A 72 12.92 -12.65 5.21
C GLY A 72 12.57 -13.53 6.42
N ALA A 73 13.19 -14.71 6.51
CA ALA A 73 13.00 -15.64 7.63
C ALA A 73 13.40 -15.06 9.01
N SER A 74 14.16 -13.97 9.04
CA SER A 74 14.58 -13.25 10.26
C SER A 74 13.67 -12.06 10.60
N THR A 75 12.56 -11.86 9.90
CA THR A 75 11.60 -10.80 10.20
C THR A 75 10.98 -11.05 11.57
N ALA A 76 11.03 -10.05 12.45
CA ALA A 76 10.41 -10.10 13.76
C ALA A 76 9.67 -8.78 14.02
N CYS A 77 8.37 -8.88 14.32
CA CYS A 77 7.50 -7.74 14.61
C CYS A 77 7.29 -7.60 16.11
N THR A 78 7.05 -6.37 16.58
CA THR A 78 6.54 -6.16 17.94
C THR A 78 5.11 -6.71 18.05
N LEU A 79 4.61 -6.89 19.28
CA LEU A 79 3.24 -7.34 19.55
C LEU A 79 2.46 -6.24 20.29
N ILE A 80 2.49 -5.04 19.72
CA ILE A 80 1.78 -3.87 20.23
C ILE A 80 0.42 -3.81 19.54
N GLY A 81 -0.64 -3.73 20.34
CA GLY A 81 -1.98 -3.43 19.84
C GLY A 81 -2.15 -1.94 19.60
N CYS A 82 -2.80 -1.58 18.50
CA CYS A 82 -3.28 -0.23 18.24
C CYS A 82 -4.72 -0.29 17.69
N GLY A 83 -5.40 0.86 17.62
CA GLY A 83 -6.78 0.92 17.14
C GLY A 83 -6.90 0.46 15.70
N ALA A 84 -8.08 -0.02 15.32
CA ALA A 84 -8.31 -0.52 13.97
C ALA A 84 -8.14 0.60 12.93
N LEU A 85 -7.58 0.25 11.76
CA LEU A 85 -7.55 1.12 10.60
C LEU A 85 -8.83 0.92 9.77
N TYR A 86 -9.42 2.01 9.30
CA TYR A 86 -10.56 1.98 8.38
C TYR A 86 -10.31 2.91 7.20
N ALA A 87 -10.84 2.51 6.04
CA ALA A 87 -10.73 3.28 4.82
C ALA A 87 -11.70 4.47 4.83
N THR A 88 -11.24 5.60 4.30
CA THR A 88 -12.05 6.80 4.09
C THR A 88 -11.94 7.24 2.63
N CYS A 89 -12.85 8.11 2.19
CA CYS A 89 -12.75 8.79 0.91
C CYS A 89 -12.86 10.30 1.15
N VAL A 90 -11.76 11.02 0.96
CA VAL A 90 -11.65 12.46 1.21
C VAL A 90 -11.09 13.11 -0.04
N ASP A 91 -11.77 14.15 -0.54
CA ASP A 91 -11.37 14.88 -1.76
C ASP A 91 -11.09 13.93 -2.96
N SER A 92 -11.97 12.95 -3.15
CA SER A 92 -11.87 11.89 -4.16
C SER A 92 -10.61 11.03 -4.08
N THR A 93 -9.97 10.97 -2.92
CA THR A 93 -8.79 10.16 -2.65
C THR A 93 -9.03 9.22 -1.46
N CYS A 94 -8.67 7.95 -1.63
CA CYS A 94 -8.69 6.95 -0.58
C CYS A 94 -7.73 7.36 0.53
N GLY A 95 -8.30 7.61 1.71
CA GLY A 95 -7.58 7.88 2.94
C GLY A 95 -7.75 6.73 3.93
N MET A 96 -7.08 6.84 5.07
CA MET A 96 -7.31 5.92 6.20
C MET A 96 -7.26 6.70 7.49
N GLU A 97 -8.04 6.22 8.45
CA GLU A 97 -8.06 6.75 9.80
C GLU A 97 -7.91 5.59 10.79
N ARG A 98 -7.44 5.92 11.99
CA ARG A 98 -7.24 4.96 13.07
C ARG A 98 -8.25 5.25 14.17
N GLU A 99 -8.90 4.20 14.65
CA GLU A 99 -9.74 4.26 15.83
C GLU A 99 -8.90 4.70 17.05
N ALA A 100 -9.42 5.62 17.85
CA ALA A 100 -8.77 5.99 19.10
C ALA A 100 -8.88 4.83 20.10
N ILE A 101 -7.80 4.54 20.83
CA ILE A 101 -7.85 3.65 21.98
C ILE A 101 -7.90 4.54 23.22
N ASP A 102 -9.01 4.45 23.97
CA ASP A 102 -9.19 5.07 25.28
C ASP A 102 -8.53 4.24 26.40
#